data_AF-A0A2A5X675-F1
#
_entry.id   AF-A0A2A5X675-F1
#
_cell.length_a   1.000
_cell.length_b   1.000
_cell.length_c   1.000
_cell.angle_alpha   90.00
_cell.angle_beta   90.00
_cell.angle_gamma   90.00
#
_symmetry.space_group_name_H-M   'P 1'
#
loop_
_entity.id
_entity.type
_entity.pdbx_description
1 polymer ?
#
loop_
_entity_poly.entity_id
_entity_poly.type
_entity_poly.pdbx_seq_one_letter_code
_entity_poly.pdbx_strand_id
1 'polypeptide(L)'
;MKHLQILCILLLLPFLAFSQGYRKLTRQGNKAYKEQDYATATINATRALQENPKFKKSVELFEKSIIKVNRWYELKIQLLEKSANTYQGITSVGEAKRIKEYYQKLVDVQNELLFFPEQVKLKNKTLVQDHTKEYNPQLAMATQRVNEYNLLAAQELYEQGTELFEKANQKSDFQKAYHVFNSINSYVPNYENSEMLMKTCVEKGSYRVVLLDPANSSGRTDTRFRVINTVMNQIRASLGNNLFAIPVKNIQEYSTYFYSDNYNGIQADVIIKITFNDWNYGTYISNREHYSNQKKRTKKDGTEVVYRVQGDLFTSKNYAHFDAIVEWISTADNTIISNYSLAFEENYEECVLVGAGDRRANDSGCSLVKKIPPPPSMENVFKNEFITQTTSLMASWFN
;
A
#
# COMPACT_ATOMS: atom_id res chain seq x y z
N MET A 1 -13.29 -19.48 54.86
CA MET A 1 -13.81 -20.34 53.77
C MET A 1 -14.04 -19.61 52.45
N LYS A 2 -14.58 -18.38 52.41
CA LYS A 2 -14.79 -17.63 51.14
C LYS A 2 -13.49 -17.31 50.36
N HIS A 3 -12.38 -17.08 51.04
CA HIS A 3 -11.08 -16.81 50.39
C HIS A 3 -10.43 -18.04 49.75
N LEU A 4 -10.74 -19.26 50.23
CA LEU A 4 -10.22 -20.51 49.65
C LEU A 4 -10.94 -20.87 48.34
N GLN A 5 -12.25 -20.56 48.25
CA GLN A 5 -13.04 -20.75 47.03
C GLN A 5 -12.62 -19.81 45.89
N ILE A 6 -12.27 -18.56 46.21
CA ILE A 6 -11.80 -17.58 45.22
C ILE A 6 -10.42 -17.98 44.67
N LEU A 7 -9.53 -18.53 45.52
CA LEU A 7 -8.21 -19.03 45.11
C LEU A 7 -8.33 -20.26 44.18
N CYS A 8 -9.26 -21.17 44.44
CA CYS A 8 -9.52 -22.33 43.57
C CYS A 8 -10.11 -21.94 42.20
N ILE A 9 -10.93 -20.88 42.12
CA ILE A 9 -11.50 -20.41 40.85
C ILE A 9 -10.43 -19.72 39.99
N LEU A 10 -9.51 -18.97 40.61
CA LEU A 10 -8.39 -18.31 39.91
C LEU A 10 -7.34 -19.30 39.37
N LEU A 11 -7.14 -20.45 40.02
CA LEU A 11 -6.25 -21.52 39.55
C LEU A 11 -6.84 -22.36 38.40
N LEU A 12 -8.15 -22.28 38.15
CA LEU A 12 -8.84 -23.01 37.07
C LEU A 12 -8.98 -22.21 35.76
N LEU A 13 -8.79 -20.88 35.79
CA LEU A 13 -8.87 -20.02 34.60
C LEU A 13 -7.80 -20.31 33.52
N PRO A 14 -6.55 -20.69 33.85
CA PRO A 14 -5.55 -21.09 32.84
C PRO A 14 -5.92 -22.41 32.14
N PHE A 15 -6.62 -23.33 32.82
CA PHE A 15 -7.05 -24.61 32.22
C PHE A 15 -8.18 -24.45 31.20
N LEU A 16 -8.99 -23.39 31.31
CA LEU A 16 -10.03 -23.09 30.31
C LEU A 16 -9.47 -22.50 29.02
N ALA A 17 -8.32 -21.79 29.07
CA ALA A 17 -7.65 -21.26 27.88
C ALA A 17 -6.99 -22.37 27.03
N PHE A 18 -6.47 -23.43 27.66
CA PHE A 18 -5.99 -24.64 26.97
C PHE A 18 -7.13 -25.46 26.33
N SER A 19 -8.38 -25.33 26.82
CA SER A 19 -9.51 -26.12 26.31
C SER A 19 -10.08 -25.68 24.95
N GLN A 20 -9.53 -24.62 24.32
CA GLN A 20 -10.01 -24.08 23.04
C GLN A 20 -8.98 -24.06 21.89
N GLY A 21 -7.73 -24.49 22.11
CA GLY A 21 -6.67 -24.53 21.09
C GLY A 21 -7.07 -25.34 19.85
N TYR A 22 -7.42 -26.61 20.04
CA TYR A 22 -7.84 -27.53 18.98
C TYR A 22 -9.05 -27.04 18.17
N ARG A 23 -9.98 -26.30 18.79
CA ARG A 23 -11.14 -25.72 18.08
C ARG A 23 -10.72 -24.58 17.16
N LYS A 24 -9.80 -23.73 17.62
CA LYS A 24 -9.22 -22.64 16.82
C LYS A 24 -8.44 -23.20 15.64
N LEU A 25 -7.57 -24.19 15.88
CA LEU A 25 -6.81 -24.91 14.85
C LEU A 25 -7.75 -25.53 13.81
N THR A 26 -8.79 -26.25 14.25
CA THR A 26 -9.77 -26.85 13.33
C THR A 26 -10.52 -25.78 12.51
N ARG A 27 -10.86 -24.63 13.09
CA ARG A 27 -11.48 -23.52 12.34
C ARG A 27 -10.53 -22.94 11.28
N GLN A 28 -9.27 -22.73 11.64
CA GLN A 28 -8.25 -22.25 10.71
C GLN A 28 -7.98 -23.26 9.59
N GLY A 29 -7.87 -24.54 9.91
CA GLY A 29 -7.72 -25.61 8.92
C GLY A 29 -8.92 -25.73 7.98
N ASN A 30 -10.16 -25.55 8.46
CA ASN A 30 -11.34 -25.49 7.60
C ASN A 30 -11.34 -24.29 6.65
N LYS A 31 -10.82 -23.14 7.10
CA LYS A 31 -10.62 -21.96 6.22
C LYS A 31 -9.59 -22.28 5.14
N ALA A 32 -8.41 -22.78 5.52
CA ALA A 32 -7.35 -23.18 4.60
C ALA A 32 -7.83 -24.22 3.57
N TYR A 33 -8.63 -25.19 4.00
CA TYR A 33 -9.22 -26.19 3.10
C TYR A 33 -10.11 -25.57 2.03
N LYS A 34 -10.94 -24.58 2.38
CA LYS A 34 -11.78 -23.85 1.42
C LYS A 34 -10.95 -23.05 0.43
N GLU A 35 -9.82 -22.52 0.88
CA GLU A 35 -8.82 -21.80 0.08
C GLU A 35 -7.88 -22.74 -0.69
N GLN A 36 -8.13 -24.06 -0.66
CA GLN A 36 -7.31 -25.10 -1.31
C GLN A 36 -5.86 -25.17 -0.83
N ASP A 37 -5.58 -24.63 0.36
CA ASP A 37 -4.31 -24.85 1.07
C ASP A 37 -4.42 -26.13 1.93
N TYR A 38 -4.30 -27.27 1.24
CA TYR A 38 -4.43 -28.58 1.86
C TYR A 38 -3.27 -28.92 2.81
N ALA A 39 -2.12 -28.26 2.70
CA ALA A 39 -1.00 -28.44 3.62
C ALA A 39 -1.36 -27.86 4.99
N THR A 40 -1.69 -26.57 5.04
CA THR A 40 -2.15 -25.90 6.27
C THR A 40 -3.39 -26.57 6.87
N ALA A 41 -4.32 -27.03 6.03
CA ALA A 41 -5.49 -27.77 6.49
C ALA A 41 -5.10 -29.09 7.20
N THR A 42 -4.18 -29.86 6.61
CA THR A 42 -3.72 -31.15 7.16
C THR A 42 -2.91 -30.93 8.44
N ILE A 43 -1.95 -30.01 8.43
CA ILE A 43 -1.11 -29.67 9.59
C ILE A 43 -1.99 -29.24 10.78
N ASN A 44 -2.92 -28.29 10.57
CA ASN A 44 -3.78 -27.83 11.64
C ASN A 44 -4.73 -28.91 12.16
N ALA A 45 -5.19 -29.81 11.29
CA ALA A 45 -6.03 -30.93 11.71
C ALA A 45 -5.22 -31.93 12.56
N THR A 46 -4.00 -32.27 12.14
CA THR A 46 -3.08 -33.13 12.89
C THR A 46 -2.76 -32.54 14.26
N ARG A 47 -2.38 -31.26 14.34
CA ARG A 47 -2.10 -30.56 15.61
C ARG A 47 -3.32 -30.50 16.54
N ALA A 48 -4.51 -30.24 15.99
CA ALA A 48 -5.74 -30.29 16.78
C ALA A 48 -6.05 -31.69 17.32
N LEU A 49 -5.67 -32.75 16.59
CA LEU A 49 -5.82 -34.13 17.04
C LEU A 49 -4.76 -34.52 18.08
N GLN A 50 -3.56 -33.95 18.04
CA GLN A 50 -2.56 -34.08 19.11
C GLN A 50 -3.08 -33.50 20.43
N GLU A 51 -3.78 -32.37 20.39
CA GLU A 51 -4.43 -31.80 21.58
C GLU A 51 -5.69 -32.57 22.01
N ASN A 52 -6.50 -33.04 21.06
CA ASN A 52 -7.73 -33.81 21.35
C ASN A 52 -7.99 -34.90 20.30
N PRO A 53 -7.53 -36.14 20.53
CA PRO A 53 -7.63 -37.24 19.57
C PRO A 53 -9.06 -37.66 19.21
N LYS A 54 -10.05 -37.30 20.04
CA LYS A 54 -11.46 -37.68 19.87
C LYS A 54 -12.30 -36.58 19.20
N PHE A 55 -11.69 -35.46 18.79
CA PHE A 55 -12.45 -34.35 18.22
C PHE A 55 -12.90 -34.62 16.78
N LYS A 56 -14.15 -35.08 16.64
CA LYS A 56 -14.77 -35.50 15.36
C LYS A 56 -14.56 -34.52 14.20
N LYS A 57 -14.68 -33.21 14.43
CA LYS A 57 -14.52 -32.22 13.36
C LYS A 57 -13.10 -32.15 12.81
N SER A 58 -12.08 -32.39 13.65
CA SER A 58 -10.69 -32.42 13.18
C SER A 58 -10.39 -33.74 12.47
N VAL A 59 -10.94 -34.86 12.95
CA VAL A 59 -10.86 -36.15 12.24
C VAL A 59 -11.42 -36.02 10.82
N GLU A 60 -12.62 -35.46 10.68
CA GLU A 60 -13.24 -35.26 9.35
C GLU A 60 -12.43 -34.32 8.45
N LEU A 61 -11.83 -33.27 9.02
CA LEU A 61 -10.98 -32.34 8.27
C LEU A 61 -9.70 -33.04 7.80
N PHE A 62 -9.01 -33.75 8.69
CA PHE A 62 -7.80 -34.52 8.39
C PHE A 62 -8.06 -35.52 7.28
N GLU A 63 -9.09 -36.36 7.40
CA GLU A 63 -9.43 -37.37 6.39
C GLU A 63 -9.68 -36.77 5.00
N LYS A 64 -10.30 -35.58 4.95
CA LYS A 64 -10.58 -34.87 3.69
C LYS A 64 -9.36 -34.19 3.08
N SER A 65 -8.40 -33.75 3.90
CA SER A 65 -7.24 -32.99 3.46
C SER A 65 -6.06 -33.89 3.09
N ILE A 66 -5.82 -34.96 3.86
CA ILE A 66 -4.68 -35.87 3.64
C ILE A 66 -4.76 -36.59 2.28
N ILE A 67 -5.97 -36.95 1.84
CA ILE A 67 -6.19 -37.58 0.53
C ILE A 67 -5.96 -36.63 -0.66
N LYS A 68 -5.85 -35.32 -0.41
CA LYS A 68 -5.67 -34.28 -1.44
C LYS A 68 -4.25 -33.71 -1.46
N VAL A 69 -3.62 -33.58 -0.30
CA VAL A 69 -2.43 -32.74 -0.12
C VAL A 69 -1.27 -33.12 -1.05
N ASN A 70 -0.88 -34.40 -1.07
CA ASN A 70 0.23 -34.87 -1.91
C ASN A 70 -0.07 -34.62 -3.40
N ARG A 71 -1.19 -35.16 -3.90
CA ARG A 71 -1.58 -35.03 -5.31
C ARG A 71 -1.72 -33.58 -5.77
N TRP A 72 -2.29 -32.72 -4.92
CA TRP A 72 -2.50 -31.31 -5.26
C TRP A 72 -1.19 -30.57 -5.50
N TYR A 73 -0.24 -30.72 -4.58
CA TYR A 73 1.05 -30.06 -4.70
C TYR A 73 1.95 -30.73 -5.74
N GLU A 74 1.93 -32.06 -5.87
CA GLU A 74 2.62 -32.80 -6.94
C GLU A 74 2.18 -32.34 -8.33
N LEU A 75 0.88 -32.16 -8.58
CA LEU A 75 0.38 -31.65 -9.86
C LEU A 75 0.84 -30.22 -10.14
N LYS A 76 0.83 -29.36 -9.11
CA LYS A 76 1.31 -27.97 -9.26
C LYS A 76 2.81 -27.92 -9.55
N ILE A 77 3.59 -28.77 -8.90
CA ILE A 77 5.02 -28.91 -9.16
C ILE A 77 5.24 -29.37 -10.60
N GLN A 78 4.57 -30.44 -11.04
CA GLN A 78 4.70 -30.95 -12.42
C GLN A 78 4.34 -29.91 -13.49
N LEU A 79 3.35 -29.05 -13.23
CA LEU A 79 3.01 -27.96 -14.14
C LEU A 79 4.12 -26.92 -14.25
N LEU A 80 4.75 -26.58 -13.13
CA LEU A 80 5.87 -25.63 -13.09
C LEU A 80 7.16 -26.23 -13.64
N GLU A 81 7.42 -27.53 -13.43
CA GLU A 81 8.61 -28.20 -13.96
C GLU A 81 8.64 -28.22 -15.49
N LYS A 82 7.48 -28.15 -16.16
CA LYS A 82 7.44 -28.03 -17.64
C LYS A 82 8.11 -26.76 -18.17
N SER A 83 8.11 -25.67 -17.42
CA SER A 83 8.73 -24.40 -17.79
C SER A 83 10.05 -24.14 -17.06
N ALA A 84 10.20 -24.62 -15.82
CA ALA A 84 11.32 -24.32 -14.94
C ALA A 84 12.41 -25.41 -14.85
N ASN A 85 12.39 -26.41 -15.75
CA ASN A 85 13.42 -27.46 -15.75
C ASN A 85 14.80 -26.95 -16.19
N THR A 86 14.84 -25.87 -16.97
CA THR A 86 16.06 -25.18 -17.41
C THR A 86 15.90 -23.69 -17.19
N TYR A 87 17.01 -22.98 -16.92
CA TYR A 87 16.99 -21.53 -16.85
C TYR A 87 16.68 -20.93 -18.23
N GLN A 88 15.59 -20.17 -18.35
CA GLN A 88 15.14 -19.48 -19.56
C GLN A 88 15.08 -17.95 -19.35
N GLY A 89 15.83 -17.44 -18.37
CA GLY A 89 15.78 -16.05 -17.93
C GLY A 89 15.10 -15.89 -16.57
N ILE A 90 15.03 -14.63 -16.13
CA ILE A 90 14.65 -14.22 -14.78
C ILE A 90 13.32 -14.81 -14.28
N THR A 91 12.35 -15.02 -15.17
CA THR A 91 11.03 -15.62 -14.85
C THR A 91 11.16 -17.03 -14.26
N SER A 92 12.18 -17.79 -14.68
CA SER A 92 12.49 -19.15 -14.21
C SER A 92 12.79 -19.19 -12.70
N VAL A 93 13.36 -18.11 -12.15
CA VAL A 93 13.64 -17.99 -10.71
C VAL A 93 12.36 -18.04 -9.89
N GLY A 94 11.33 -17.31 -10.31
CA GLY A 94 10.05 -17.24 -9.61
C GLY A 94 9.35 -18.60 -9.58
N GLU A 95 9.44 -19.35 -10.67
CA GLU A 95 8.88 -20.71 -10.78
C GLU A 95 9.67 -21.71 -9.93
N ALA A 96 11.00 -21.66 -9.95
CA ALA A 96 11.85 -22.50 -9.09
C ALA A 96 11.58 -22.25 -7.59
N LYS A 97 11.41 -20.97 -7.19
CA LYS A 97 11.03 -20.60 -5.81
C LYS A 97 9.68 -21.23 -5.42
N ARG A 98 8.67 -21.17 -6.31
CA ARG A 98 7.36 -21.81 -6.06
C ARG A 98 7.44 -23.33 -5.95
N ILE A 99 8.26 -23.98 -6.78
CA ILE A 99 8.50 -25.44 -6.68
C ILE A 99 9.09 -25.78 -5.31
N LYS A 100 10.13 -25.06 -4.88
CA LYS A 100 10.74 -25.22 -3.55
C LYS A 100 9.70 -25.05 -2.44
N GLU A 101 8.86 -24.01 -2.51
CA GLU A 101 7.79 -23.76 -1.53
C GLU A 101 6.78 -24.92 -1.46
N TYR A 102 6.40 -25.50 -2.60
CA TYR A 102 5.49 -26.65 -2.61
C TYR A 102 6.13 -27.91 -2.04
N TYR A 103 7.41 -28.18 -2.32
CA TYR A 103 8.13 -29.27 -1.67
C TYR A 103 8.28 -29.04 -0.16
N GLN A 104 8.53 -27.80 0.29
CA GLN A 104 8.59 -27.47 1.71
C GLN A 104 7.26 -27.76 2.40
N LYS A 105 6.14 -27.34 1.81
CA LYS A 105 4.80 -27.65 2.34
C LYS A 105 4.54 -29.14 2.46
N LEU A 106 5.01 -29.93 1.48
CA LEU A 106 4.89 -31.38 1.52
C LEU A 106 5.73 -31.95 2.67
N VAL A 107 7.00 -31.56 2.80
CA VAL A 107 7.88 -31.97 3.92
C VAL A 107 7.27 -31.61 5.27
N ASP A 108 6.74 -30.39 5.44
CA ASP A 108 6.11 -29.96 6.68
C ASP A 108 4.92 -30.86 7.06
N VAL A 109 4.11 -31.26 6.07
CA VAL A 109 3.02 -32.22 6.30
C VAL A 109 3.58 -33.57 6.73
N GLN A 110 4.61 -34.10 6.07
CA GLN A 110 5.21 -35.39 6.44
C GLN A 110 5.76 -35.38 7.85
N ASN A 111 6.45 -34.30 8.24
CA ASN A 111 6.97 -34.13 9.59
C ASN A 111 5.86 -34.15 10.66
N GLU A 112 4.69 -33.57 10.37
CA GLU A 112 3.55 -33.62 11.28
C GLU A 112 2.92 -35.03 11.36
N LEU A 113 2.92 -35.78 10.25
CA LEU A 113 2.41 -37.15 10.23
C LEU A 113 3.27 -38.12 11.06
N LEU A 114 4.57 -37.85 11.24
CA LEU A 114 5.44 -38.64 12.12
C LEU A 114 4.95 -38.67 13.57
N PHE A 115 4.27 -37.59 14.00
CA PHE A 115 3.73 -37.44 15.36
C PHE A 115 2.21 -37.55 15.38
N PHE A 116 1.63 -38.31 14.44
CA PHE A 116 0.19 -38.52 14.40
C PHE A 116 -0.28 -39.36 15.62
N PRO A 117 -1.31 -38.93 16.39
CA PRO A 117 -1.65 -39.62 17.63
C PRO A 117 -2.31 -40.98 17.40
N GLU A 118 -1.79 -42.02 18.03
CA GLU A 118 -2.28 -43.41 17.91
C GLU A 118 -3.74 -43.59 18.35
N GLN A 119 -4.26 -42.72 19.23
CA GLN A 119 -5.61 -42.85 19.79
C GLN A 119 -6.72 -42.31 18.85
N VAL A 120 -6.36 -41.71 17.71
CA VAL A 120 -7.31 -41.18 16.73
C VAL A 120 -7.99 -42.32 15.98
N LYS A 121 -9.33 -42.34 15.99
CA LYS A 121 -10.12 -43.31 15.23
C LYS A 121 -10.44 -42.76 13.83
N LEU A 122 -9.72 -43.25 12.82
CA LEU A 122 -9.95 -42.98 11.41
C LEU A 122 -10.91 -43.99 10.78
N LYS A 123 -11.64 -43.59 9.73
CA LYS A 123 -12.47 -44.48 8.90
C LYS A 123 -11.63 -45.54 8.19
N ASN A 124 -10.47 -45.14 7.66
CA ASN A 124 -9.46 -46.04 7.10
C ASN A 124 -8.24 -46.07 8.02
N LYS A 125 -7.90 -47.25 8.55
CA LYS A 125 -6.79 -47.43 9.50
C LYS A 125 -5.41 -47.26 8.86
N THR A 126 -5.27 -47.50 7.55
CA THR A 126 -4.01 -47.33 6.82
C THR A 126 -3.83 -45.92 6.27
N LEU A 127 -4.79 -45.01 6.46
CA LEU A 127 -4.83 -43.71 5.78
C LEU A 127 -3.56 -42.87 5.96
N VAL A 128 -2.99 -42.86 7.17
CA VAL A 128 -1.72 -42.16 7.44
C VAL A 128 -0.60 -42.81 6.65
N GLN A 129 -0.42 -44.13 6.79
CA GLN A 129 0.61 -44.91 6.10
C GLN A 129 0.51 -44.76 4.57
N ASP A 130 -0.70 -44.82 4.00
CA ASP A 130 -0.96 -44.73 2.56
C ASP A 130 -0.56 -43.35 1.97
N HIS A 131 -0.47 -42.32 2.81
CA HIS A 131 -0.19 -40.94 2.39
C HIS A 131 1.14 -40.39 2.93
N THR A 132 1.88 -41.17 3.72
CA THR A 132 3.24 -40.85 4.12
C THR A 132 4.18 -41.09 2.95
N LYS A 133 4.95 -40.08 2.58
CA LYS A 133 5.94 -40.12 1.48
C LYS A 133 7.20 -39.37 1.90
N GLU A 134 8.30 -39.61 1.20
CA GLU A 134 9.57 -38.92 1.45
C GLU A 134 9.83 -37.84 0.39
N TYR A 135 9.96 -36.59 0.84
CA TYR A 135 10.12 -35.39 -0.02
C TYR A 135 11.40 -34.58 0.26
N ASN A 136 12.21 -34.93 1.27
CA ASN A 136 13.43 -34.17 1.57
C ASN A 136 14.45 -34.16 0.40
N PRO A 137 14.68 -35.26 -0.34
CA PRO A 137 15.58 -35.24 -1.49
C PRO A 137 15.15 -34.23 -2.57
N GLN A 138 13.84 -34.16 -2.85
CA GLN A 138 13.28 -33.25 -3.85
C GLN A 138 13.33 -31.79 -3.37
N LEU A 139 13.10 -31.55 -2.07
CA LEU A 139 13.28 -30.22 -1.48
C LEU A 139 14.74 -29.76 -1.57
N ALA A 140 15.70 -30.66 -1.35
CA ALA A 140 17.13 -30.34 -1.47
C ALA A 140 17.49 -29.98 -2.92
N MET A 141 17.04 -30.76 -3.90
CA MET A 141 17.22 -30.47 -5.33
C MET A 141 16.57 -29.14 -5.74
N ALA A 142 15.33 -28.88 -5.31
CA ALA A 142 14.64 -27.63 -5.59
C ALA A 142 15.36 -26.43 -4.95
N THR A 143 15.92 -26.60 -3.76
CA THR A 143 16.71 -25.56 -3.09
C THR A 143 18.00 -25.26 -3.84
N GLN A 144 18.72 -26.28 -4.29
CA GLN A 144 19.91 -26.12 -5.12
C GLN A 144 19.60 -25.39 -6.43
N ARG A 145 18.50 -25.78 -7.11
CA ARG A 145 18.05 -25.12 -8.35
C ARG A 145 17.74 -23.63 -8.14
N VAL A 146 17.07 -23.27 -7.04
CA VAL A 146 16.82 -21.86 -6.72
C VAL A 146 18.12 -21.08 -6.54
N ASN A 147 19.12 -21.65 -5.86
CA ASN A 147 20.41 -21.00 -5.67
C ASN A 147 21.14 -20.80 -7.00
N GLU A 148 21.15 -21.81 -7.85
CA GLU A 148 21.72 -21.75 -9.19
C GLU A 148 21.03 -20.69 -10.05
N TYR A 149 19.69 -20.67 -10.08
CA TYR A 149 18.94 -19.73 -10.90
C TYR A 149 19.05 -18.29 -10.39
N ASN A 150 19.14 -18.08 -9.07
CA ASN A 150 19.44 -16.76 -8.52
C ASN A 150 20.82 -16.28 -8.99
N LEU A 151 21.82 -17.15 -9.05
CA LEU A 151 23.16 -16.80 -9.52
C LEU A 151 23.15 -16.44 -11.02
N LEU A 152 22.50 -17.25 -11.85
CA LEU A 152 22.35 -16.98 -13.28
C LEU A 152 21.60 -15.68 -13.56
N ALA A 153 20.52 -15.40 -12.82
CA ALA A 153 19.78 -14.15 -12.93
C ALA A 153 20.59 -12.93 -12.49
N ALA A 154 21.39 -13.07 -11.42
CA ALA A 154 22.30 -12.03 -10.98
C ALA A 154 23.36 -11.72 -12.04
N GLN A 155 23.96 -12.76 -12.64
CA GLN A 155 24.92 -12.61 -13.74
C GLN A 155 24.30 -11.95 -14.96
N GLU A 156 23.14 -12.42 -15.43
CA GLU A 156 22.43 -11.86 -16.58
C GLU A 156 22.12 -10.36 -16.39
N LEU A 157 21.62 -9.99 -15.21
CA LEU A 157 21.35 -8.59 -14.87
C LEU A 157 22.62 -7.76 -14.74
N TYR A 158 23.71 -8.34 -14.21
CA TYR A 158 24.98 -7.66 -14.08
C TYR A 158 25.60 -7.35 -15.46
N GLU A 159 25.55 -8.30 -16.39
CA GLU A 159 25.98 -8.10 -17.78
C GLU A 159 25.15 -7.01 -18.47
N GLN A 160 23.81 -7.07 -18.34
CA GLN A 160 22.91 -6.04 -18.87
C GLN A 160 23.17 -4.66 -18.27
N GLY A 161 23.34 -4.57 -16.94
CA GLY A 161 23.61 -3.33 -16.23
C GLY A 161 24.94 -2.71 -16.65
N THR A 162 25.97 -3.54 -16.82
CA THR A 162 27.30 -3.13 -17.28
C THR A 162 27.25 -2.60 -18.71
N GLU A 163 26.55 -3.28 -19.61
CA GLU A 163 26.37 -2.82 -20.99
C GLU A 163 25.68 -1.45 -21.04
N LEU A 164 24.60 -1.26 -20.26
CA LEU A 164 23.90 0.03 -20.15
C LEU A 164 24.80 1.12 -19.57
N PHE A 165 25.60 0.80 -18.55
CA PHE A 165 26.52 1.73 -17.92
C PHE A 165 27.63 2.18 -18.87
N GLU A 166 28.21 1.26 -19.64
CA GLU A 166 29.30 1.55 -20.59
C GLU A 166 28.82 2.37 -21.78
N LYS A 167 27.57 2.17 -22.22
CA LYS A 167 26.96 2.91 -23.34
C LYS A 167 26.27 4.21 -22.92
N ALA A 168 26.25 4.53 -21.62
CA ALA A 168 25.55 5.69 -21.09
C ALA A 168 26.17 7.02 -21.56
N ASN A 169 25.36 7.86 -22.21
CA ASN A 169 25.81 9.17 -22.72
C ASN A 169 25.08 10.34 -22.05
N GLN A 170 24.01 10.07 -21.32
CA GLN A 170 23.20 11.06 -20.62
C GLN A 170 22.81 10.57 -19.23
N LYS A 171 22.40 11.49 -18.34
CA LYS A 171 22.05 11.19 -16.95
C LYS A 171 20.98 10.10 -16.81
N SER A 172 19.96 10.11 -17.67
CA SER A 172 18.88 9.11 -17.68
C SER A 172 19.35 7.69 -18.04
N ASP A 173 20.44 7.53 -18.79
CA ASP A 173 21.01 6.21 -19.07
C ASP A 173 21.64 5.60 -17.81
N PHE A 174 22.33 6.43 -17.00
CA PHE A 174 22.86 5.99 -15.70
C PHE A 174 21.75 5.62 -14.72
N GLN A 175 20.61 6.33 -14.74
CA GLN A 175 19.43 5.99 -13.93
C GLN A 175 18.88 4.61 -14.31
N LYS A 176 18.78 4.29 -15.61
CA LYS A 176 18.38 2.96 -16.08
C LYS A 176 19.35 1.87 -15.61
N ALA A 177 20.65 2.09 -15.78
CA ALA A 177 21.67 1.15 -15.32
C ALA A 177 21.59 0.89 -13.81
N TYR A 178 21.38 1.94 -13.00
CA TYR A 178 21.16 1.81 -11.55
C TYR A 178 20.01 0.84 -11.23
N HIS A 179 18.86 0.96 -11.88
CA HIS A 179 17.71 0.10 -11.59
C HIS A 179 17.97 -1.37 -11.94
N VAL A 180 18.75 -1.63 -12.99
CA VAL A 180 19.19 -2.99 -13.34
C VAL A 180 20.12 -3.53 -12.25
N PHE A 181 21.14 -2.78 -11.83
CA PHE A 181 22.03 -3.21 -10.75
C PHE A 181 21.28 -3.41 -9.42
N ASN A 182 20.35 -2.52 -9.07
CA ASN A 182 19.56 -2.64 -7.86
C ASN A 182 18.71 -3.93 -7.86
N SER A 183 18.24 -4.37 -9.03
CA SER A 183 17.44 -5.59 -9.16
C SER A 183 18.23 -6.86 -8.82
N ILE A 184 19.56 -6.83 -8.98
CA ILE A 184 20.45 -7.95 -8.64
C ILE A 184 20.34 -8.34 -7.15
N ASN A 185 20.17 -7.35 -6.27
CA ASN A 185 20.05 -7.57 -4.82
C ASN A 185 18.85 -8.44 -4.42
N SER A 186 17.83 -8.57 -5.29
CA SER A 186 16.69 -9.48 -5.06
C SER A 186 17.01 -10.96 -5.31
N TYR A 187 18.14 -11.24 -5.97
CA TYR A 187 18.63 -12.58 -6.30
C TYR A 187 19.86 -12.93 -5.46
N VAL A 188 20.91 -12.11 -5.54
CA VAL A 188 22.17 -12.29 -4.82
C VAL A 188 22.62 -10.92 -4.27
N PRO A 189 22.47 -10.66 -2.96
CA PRO A 189 22.98 -9.44 -2.35
C PRO A 189 24.50 -9.34 -2.50
N ASN A 190 24.99 -8.11 -2.73
CA ASN A 190 26.43 -7.83 -2.86
C ASN A 190 27.11 -8.66 -3.98
N TYR A 191 26.38 -8.92 -5.08
CA TYR A 191 26.94 -9.61 -6.23
C TYR A 191 28.01 -8.73 -6.92
N GLU A 192 29.23 -9.24 -7.02
CA GLU A 192 30.39 -8.55 -7.60
C GLU A 192 30.55 -7.12 -7.06
N ASN A 193 30.79 -6.13 -7.93
CA ASN A 193 30.91 -4.72 -7.57
C ASN A 193 29.62 -3.92 -7.83
N SER A 194 28.46 -4.58 -7.95
CA SER A 194 27.17 -3.94 -8.28
C SER A 194 26.84 -2.75 -7.38
N GLU A 195 27.13 -2.81 -6.09
CA GLU A 195 26.91 -1.69 -5.15
C GLU A 195 27.77 -0.46 -5.49
N MET A 196 29.01 -0.67 -5.92
CA MET A 196 29.91 0.41 -6.35
C MET A 196 29.41 1.04 -7.66
N LEU A 197 28.97 0.22 -8.61
CA LEU A 197 28.39 0.68 -9.86
C LEU A 197 27.08 1.45 -9.62
N MET A 198 26.23 1.00 -8.70
CA MET A 198 25.03 1.73 -8.28
C MET A 198 25.36 3.13 -7.75
N LYS A 199 26.34 3.24 -6.84
CA LYS A 199 26.78 4.56 -6.32
C LYS A 199 27.27 5.46 -7.45
N THR A 200 28.08 4.92 -8.36
CA THR A 200 28.57 5.65 -9.54
C THR A 200 27.43 6.08 -10.47
N CYS A 201 26.42 5.24 -10.67
CA CYS A 201 25.22 5.58 -11.44
C CYS A 201 24.44 6.73 -10.79
N VAL A 202 24.32 6.75 -9.46
CA VAL A 202 23.69 7.87 -8.74
C VAL A 202 24.50 9.14 -8.93
N GLU A 203 25.82 9.11 -8.73
CA GLU A 203 26.68 10.28 -8.90
C GLU A 203 26.59 10.87 -10.32
N LYS A 204 26.60 10.02 -11.35
CA LYS A 204 26.55 10.47 -12.75
C LYS A 204 25.12 10.81 -13.23
N GLY A 205 24.13 10.07 -12.76
CA GLY A 205 22.71 10.18 -13.15
C GLY A 205 21.91 11.20 -12.35
N SER A 206 22.48 11.76 -11.28
CA SER A 206 21.81 12.80 -10.48
C SER A 206 21.78 14.14 -11.18
N TYR A 207 20.67 14.86 -11.03
CA TYR A 207 20.53 16.25 -11.44
C TYR A 207 20.67 17.16 -10.21
N ARG A 208 21.42 18.25 -10.35
CA ARG A 208 21.33 19.38 -9.42
C ARG A 208 20.08 20.18 -9.77
N VAL A 209 19.17 20.31 -8.81
CA VAL A 209 17.83 20.83 -9.06
C VAL A 209 17.56 22.04 -8.19
N VAL A 210 16.91 23.03 -8.78
CA VAL A 210 16.39 24.20 -8.09
C VAL A 210 14.88 24.19 -8.21
N LEU A 211 14.18 24.39 -7.09
CA LEU A 211 12.76 24.68 -7.11
C LEU A 211 12.57 26.16 -6.78
N LEU A 212 12.15 26.93 -7.79
CA LEU A 212 11.87 28.35 -7.61
C LEU A 212 10.61 28.51 -6.75
N ASP A 213 10.62 29.50 -5.87
CA ASP A 213 9.38 29.95 -5.24
C ASP A 213 8.45 30.50 -6.34
N PRO A 214 7.16 30.14 -6.31
CA PRO A 214 6.22 30.60 -7.31
C PRO A 214 6.10 32.12 -7.26
N ALA A 215 6.21 32.76 -8.42
CA ALA A 215 5.81 34.15 -8.56
C ALA A 215 4.29 34.23 -8.39
N ASN A 216 3.80 35.20 -7.61
CA ASN A 216 2.43 35.65 -7.82
C ASN A 216 2.49 36.75 -8.87
N SER A 217 1.82 36.55 -9.99
CA SER A 217 1.65 37.53 -11.06
C SER A 217 1.05 38.87 -10.57
N SER A 218 0.49 38.93 -9.36
CA SER A 218 -0.14 40.14 -8.80
C SER A 218 0.68 40.99 -7.82
N GLY A 219 1.89 40.58 -7.43
CA GLY A 219 2.81 41.42 -6.62
C GLY A 219 2.30 41.87 -5.23
N ARG A 220 1.23 41.26 -4.68
CA ARG A 220 0.66 41.62 -3.36
C ARG A 220 1.04 40.61 -2.28
N THR A 221 1.30 41.09 -1.06
CA THR A 221 1.43 40.29 0.16
C THR A 221 0.08 39.67 0.54
N ASP A 222 -0.26 38.58 -0.13
CA ASP A 222 -1.46 37.80 0.16
C ASP A 222 -1.20 36.84 1.31
N THR A 223 -2.05 36.81 2.35
CA THR A 223 -1.99 35.81 3.43
C THR A 223 -2.05 34.37 2.91
N ARG A 224 -2.58 34.17 1.70
CA ARG A 224 -2.61 32.87 1.02
C ARG A 224 -1.21 32.42 0.53
N PHE A 225 -0.19 33.27 0.49
CA PHE A 225 1.21 32.86 0.23
C PHE A 225 1.78 31.94 1.30
N ARG A 226 1.31 32.02 2.55
CA ARG A 226 1.74 31.07 3.59
C ARG A 226 1.39 29.63 3.19
N VAL A 227 0.24 29.43 2.55
CA VAL A 227 -0.21 28.12 2.08
C VAL A 227 0.69 27.62 0.98
N ILE A 228 0.95 28.47 -0.02
CA ILE A 228 1.86 28.16 -1.11
C ILE A 228 3.28 27.84 -0.57
N ASN A 229 3.84 28.68 0.29
CA ASN A 229 5.16 28.43 0.89
C ASN A 229 5.21 27.11 1.66
N THR A 230 4.12 26.74 2.34
CA THR A 230 4.01 25.44 3.02
C THR A 230 4.07 24.30 2.02
N VAL A 231 3.31 24.37 0.93
CA VAL A 231 3.33 23.35 -0.12
C VAL A 231 4.71 23.28 -0.77
N MET A 232 5.30 24.42 -1.16
CA MET A 232 6.62 24.48 -1.77
C MET A 232 7.71 23.87 -0.89
N ASN A 233 7.67 24.12 0.42
CA ASN A 233 8.61 23.50 1.37
C ASN A 233 8.45 21.98 1.45
N GLN A 234 7.22 21.46 1.37
CA GLN A 234 6.98 20.03 1.32
C GLN A 234 7.45 19.42 0.01
N ILE A 235 7.24 20.10 -1.12
CA ILE A 235 7.75 19.70 -2.43
C ILE A 235 9.29 19.68 -2.41
N ARG A 236 9.96 20.67 -1.81
CA ARG A 236 11.43 20.65 -1.61
C ARG A 236 11.89 19.44 -0.79
N ALA A 237 11.17 19.13 0.28
CA ALA A 237 11.48 17.95 1.09
C ALA A 237 11.31 16.66 0.28
N SER A 238 10.25 16.54 -0.53
CA SER A 238 10.05 15.41 -1.45
C SER A 238 11.17 15.28 -2.48
N LEU A 239 11.62 16.40 -3.08
CA LEU A 239 12.78 16.40 -3.99
C LEU A 239 14.05 15.91 -3.28
N GLY A 240 14.28 16.32 -2.03
CA GLY A 240 15.43 15.86 -1.24
C GLY A 240 15.41 14.37 -0.89
N ASN A 241 14.26 13.71 -1.01
CA ASN A 241 14.14 12.25 -0.84
C ASN A 241 14.28 11.47 -2.16
N ASN A 242 14.33 12.16 -3.30
CA ASN A 242 14.54 11.49 -4.58
C ASN A 242 16.02 11.15 -4.76
N LEU A 243 16.30 9.91 -5.17
CA LEU A 243 17.67 9.39 -5.28
C LEU A 243 18.53 10.16 -6.30
N PHE A 244 17.93 10.63 -7.39
CA PHE A 244 18.63 11.29 -8.50
C PHE A 244 18.40 12.81 -8.53
N ALA A 245 17.82 13.39 -7.48
CA ALA A 245 17.72 14.83 -7.34
C ALA A 245 18.63 15.31 -6.20
N ILE A 246 19.45 16.31 -6.50
CA ILE A 246 20.30 16.99 -5.52
C ILE A 246 19.77 18.42 -5.41
N PRO A 247 18.89 18.71 -4.42
CA PRO A 247 18.38 20.06 -4.23
C PRO A 247 19.50 21.03 -3.85
N VAL A 248 19.60 22.13 -4.59
CA VAL A 248 20.54 23.21 -4.27
C VAL A 248 19.94 24.07 -3.15
N LYS A 249 20.56 24.03 -1.96
CA LYS A 249 20.00 24.62 -0.72
C LYS A 249 20.17 26.14 -0.59
N ASN A 250 21.12 26.74 -1.29
CA ASN A 250 21.51 28.15 -1.10
C ASN A 250 21.01 29.06 -2.22
N ILE A 251 19.69 29.15 -2.38
CA ILE A 251 19.06 30.06 -3.35
C ILE A 251 18.24 31.11 -2.60
N GLN A 252 18.58 31.36 -1.32
CA GLN A 252 17.86 32.26 -0.40
C GLN A 252 17.80 33.74 -0.85
N GLU A 253 18.29 34.11 -2.03
CA GLU A 253 18.22 35.49 -2.55
C GLU A 253 17.46 35.65 -3.89
N TYR A 254 16.96 34.58 -4.50
CA TYR A 254 16.57 34.63 -5.91
C TYR A 254 15.07 34.39 -6.12
N SER A 255 14.27 35.40 -5.78
CA SER A 255 12.89 35.46 -6.28
C SER A 255 12.88 35.51 -7.81
N THR A 256 11.84 34.97 -8.42
CA THR A 256 11.54 34.98 -9.87
C THR A 256 11.63 36.36 -10.54
N TYR A 257 11.73 37.45 -9.79
CA TYR A 257 11.95 38.81 -10.30
C TYR A 257 13.40 39.12 -10.71
N PHE A 258 14.40 38.36 -10.25
CA PHE A 258 15.83 38.69 -10.48
C PHE A 258 16.42 38.09 -11.77
N TYR A 259 15.84 37.00 -12.29
CA TYR A 259 16.24 36.42 -13.57
C TYR A 259 15.16 36.73 -14.60
N SER A 260 15.54 37.42 -15.67
CA SER A 260 14.68 37.75 -16.82
C SER A 260 14.38 36.51 -17.68
N ASP A 261 13.94 35.41 -17.05
CA ASP A 261 13.92 34.05 -17.60
C ASP A 261 15.28 33.60 -18.18
N ASN A 262 16.39 34.07 -17.58
CA ASN A 262 17.75 33.67 -17.91
C ASN A 262 18.44 33.07 -16.69
N TYR A 263 18.67 31.75 -16.72
CA TYR A 263 19.15 30.92 -15.63
C TYR A 263 20.61 30.46 -15.81
N ASN A 264 21.33 30.98 -16.82
CA ASN A 264 22.69 30.57 -17.20
C ASN A 264 23.77 30.77 -16.11
N GLY A 265 23.45 31.51 -15.04
CA GLY A 265 24.34 31.74 -13.89
C GLY A 265 24.10 30.83 -12.69
N ILE A 266 23.06 29.98 -12.73
CA ILE A 266 22.68 29.13 -11.60
C ILE A 266 23.48 27.83 -11.67
N GLN A 267 24.20 27.49 -10.59
CA GLN A 267 24.97 26.24 -10.47
C GLN A 267 24.08 25.02 -10.23
N ALA A 268 23.14 24.80 -11.12
CA ALA A 268 22.26 23.64 -11.18
C ALA A 268 22.24 23.11 -12.60
N ASP A 269 21.63 21.95 -12.80
CA ASP A 269 21.42 21.37 -14.12
C ASP A 269 20.01 21.71 -14.64
N VAL A 270 19.03 21.77 -13.72
CA VAL A 270 17.62 22.03 -14.04
C VAL A 270 16.98 22.96 -13.01
N ILE A 271 16.18 23.90 -13.52
CA ILE A 271 15.22 24.70 -12.77
C ILE A 271 13.84 24.06 -12.88
N ILE A 272 13.14 23.93 -11.76
CA ILE A 272 11.72 23.63 -11.70
C ILE A 272 10.98 24.92 -11.37
N LYS A 273 10.20 25.43 -12.33
CA LYS A 273 9.37 26.62 -12.20
C LYS A 273 7.91 26.20 -12.09
N ILE A 274 7.22 26.70 -11.07
CA ILE A 274 5.78 26.50 -10.89
C ILE A 274 5.09 27.84 -11.06
N THR A 275 4.17 27.91 -12.01
CA THR A 275 3.38 29.09 -12.32
C THR A 275 1.91 28.77 -12.06
N PHE A 276 1.27 29.48 -11.13
CA PHE A 276 -0.17 29.38 -10.93
C PHE A 276 -0.89 30.36 -11.85
N ASN A 277 -1.72 29.84 -12.76
CA ASN A 277 -2.58 30.65 -13.62
C ASN A 277 -3.81 31.13 -12.84
N ASP A 278 -4.45 30.22 -12.11
CA ASP A 278 -5.59 30.50 -11.25
C ASP A 278 -5.57 29.55 -10.05
N TRP A 279 -6.07 30.02 -8.90
CA TRP A 279 -6.25 29.19 -7.72
C TRP A 279 -7.10 29.88 -6.67
N ASN A 280 -7.91 29.09 -5.99
CA ASN A 280 -8.69 29.56 -4.86
C ASN A 280 -9.13 28.40 -3.98
N TYR A 281 -9.41 28.69 -2.72
CA TYR A 281 -10.11 27.78 -1.82
C TYR A 281 -10.93 28.57 -0.82
N GLY A 282 -11.98 27.95 -0.29
CA GLY A 282 -12.76 28.58 0.74
C GLY A 282 -14.10 27.93 0.98
N THR A 283 -14.74 28.43 2.02
CA THR A 283 -16.12 28.10 2.37
C THR A 283 -16.84 29.40 2.66
N TYR A 284 -18.04 29.58 2.09
CA TYR A 284 -18.93 30.67 2.46
C TYR A 284 -20.38 30.20 2.54
N ILE A 285 -21.14 30.81 3.45
CA ILE A 285 -22.59 30.59 3.56
C ILE A 285 -23.25 31.34 2.41
N SER A 286 -23.86 30.59 1.50
CA SER A 286 -24.52 31.12 0.31
C SER A 286 -26.00 31.45 0.54
N ASN A 287 -26.66 30.75 1.47
CA ASN A 287 -28.06 30.99 1.81
C ASN A 287 -28.32 30.75 3.31
N ARG A 288 -29.26 31.51 3.86
CA ARG A 288 -29.85 31.31 5.18
C ARG A 288 -31.35 31.51 5.10
N GLU A 289 -32.13 30.48 5.42
CA GLU A 289 -33.59 30.50 5.33
C GLU A 289 -34.23 29.91 6.57
N HIS A 290 -35.28 30.54 7.09
CA HIS A 290 -36.03 29.96 8.20
C HIS A 290 -36.85 28.76 7.73
N TYR A 291 -36.79 27.65 8.46
CA TYR A 291 -37.52 26.43 8.15
C TYR A 291 -38.32 25.93 9.34
N SER A 292 -39.58 25.59 9.11
CA SER A 292 -40.41 24.89 10.08
C SER A 292 -41.31 23.89 9.37
N ASN A 293 -41.48 22.71 9.97
CA ASN A 293 -42.37 21.69 9.43
C ASN A 293 -43.01 20.86 10.55
N GLN A 294 -44.17 20.30 10.25
CA GLN A 294 -44.91 19.41 11.13
C GLN A 294 -45.42 18.19 10.36
N LYS A 295 -45.13 16.99 10.87
CA LYS A 295 -45.59 15.72 10.28
C LYS A 295 -46.46 14.95 11.26
N LYS A 296 -47.68 14.64 10.87
CA LYS A 296 -48.61 13.82 11.66
C LYS A 296 -48.51 12.36 11.25
N ARG A 297 -48.56 11.45 12.22
CA ARG A 297 -48.66 10.00 11.98
C ARG A 297 -49.68 9.39 12.92
N THR A 298 -50.67 8.72 12.35
CA THR A 298 -51.66 7.93 13.09
C THR A 298 -51.07 6.58 13.47
N LYS A 299 -51.17 6.22 14.75
CA LYS A 299 -50.76 4.91 15.28
C LYS A 299 -51.86 3.87 15.03
N LYS A 300 -51.52 2.58 15.23
CA LYS A 300 -52.48 1.46 15.06
C LYS A 300 -53.66 1.53 16.03
N ASP A 301 -53.50 2.21 17.16
CA ASP A 301 -54.53 2.44 18.19
C ASP A 301 -55.43 3.66 17.88
N GLY A 302 -55.26 4.29 16.71
CA GLY A 302 -56.02 5.48 16.31
C GLY A 302 -55.48 6.80 16.88
N THR A 303 -54.46 6.79 17.74
CA THR A 303 -53.89 8.03 18.31
C THR A 303 -52.99 8.75 17.30
N GLU A 304 -53.10 10.08 17.22
CA GLU A 304 -52.20 10.92 16.40
C GLU A 304 -50.92 11.26 17.18
N VAL A 305 -49.76 11.05 16.55
CA VAL A 305 -48.49 11.63 17.01
C VAL A 305 -48.05 12.72 16.04
N VAL A 306 -47.68 13.86 16.61
CA VAL A 306 -47.23 15.03 15.86
C VAL A 306 -45.72 15.20 16.07
N TYR A 307 -44.95 15.12 14.99
CA TYR A 307 -43.54 15.46 14.96
C TYR A 307 -43.38 16.89 14.46
N ARG A 308 -42.49 17.67 15.08
CA ARG A 308 -42.21 19.07 14.70
C ARG A 308 -40.72 19.28 14.58
N VAL A 309 -40.32 20.15 13.67
CA VAL A 309 -38.95 20.66 13.55
C VAL A 309 -38.98 22.13 13.20
N GLN A 310 -38.06 22.90 13.77
CA GLN A 310 -37.88 24.31 13.47
C GLN A 310 -36.41 24.70 13.60
N GLY A 311 -35.94 25.57 12.71
CA GLY A 311 -34.58 26.09 12.72
C GLY A 311 -34.30 26.97 11.51
N ASP A 312 -33.02 27.23 11.27
CA ASP A 312 -32.56 27.91 10.07
C ASP A 312 -31.79 26.92 9.20
N LEU A 313 -32.12 26.86 7.91
CA LEU A 313 -31.34 26.17 6.89
C LEU A 313 -30.15 27.04 6.53
N PHE A 314 -28.97 26.43 6.49
CA PHE A 314 -27.75 27.03 6.01
C PHE A 314 -27.23 26.20 4.85
N THR A 315 -26.99 26.85 3.71
CA THR A 315 -26.31 26.25 2.56
C THR A 315 -24.93 26.87 2.44
N SER A 316 -23.90 26.05 2.66
CA SER A 316 -22.50 26.45 2.49
C SER A 316 -21.98 25.98 1.14
N LYS A 317 -21.31 26.86 0.41
CA LYS A 317 -20.54 26.54 -0.79
C LYS A 317 -19.09 26.31 -0.40
N ASN A 318 -18.56 25.14 -0.71
CA ASN A 318 -17.19 24.74 -0.46
C ASN A 318 -16.48 24.60 -1.80
N TYR A 319 -15.31 25.21 -1.93
CA TYR A 319 -14.53 25.14 -3.17
C TYR A 319 -13.03 25.06 -2.88
N ALA A 320 -12.32 24.33 -3.74
CA ALA A 320 -10.87 24.35 -3.86
C ALA A 320 -10.51 24.07 -5.31
N HIS A 321 -9.64 24.90 -5.90
CA HIS A 321 -9.15 24.68 -7.25
C HIS A 321 -7.76 25.27 -7.45
N PHE A 322 -7.03 24.72 -8.42
CA PHE A 322 -5.85 25.32 -9.03
C PHE A 322 -5.76 24.96 -10.51
N ASP A 323 -5.16 25.87 -11.25
CA ASP A 323 -4.55 25.64 -12.55
C ASP A 323 -3.10 26.13 -12.48
N ALA A 324 -2.16 25.22 -12.66
CA ALA A 324 -0.74 25.50 -12.55
C ALA A 324 0.05 24.83 -13.68
N ILE A 325 1.13 25.46 -14.10
CA ILE A 325 2.10 24.92 -15.05
C ILE A 325 3.40 24.65 -14.30
N VAL A 326 3.96 23.47 -14.48
CA VAL A 326 5.26 23.08 -13.94
C VAL A 326 6.24 22.86 -15.08
N GLU A 327 7.34 23.59 -15.10
CA GLU A 327 8.33 23.60 -16.17
C GLU A 327 9.70 23.15 -15.64
N TRP A 328 10.36 22.24 -16.36
CA TRP A 328 11.75 21.86 -16.16
C TRP A 328 12.57 22.58 -17.21
N ILE A 329 13.45 23.47 -16.76
CA ILE A 329 14.21 24.37 -17.63
C ILE A 329 15.69 24.06 -17.47
N SER A 330 16.37 23.82 -18.58
CA SER A 330 17.83 23.66 -18.64
C SER A 330 18.50 24.97 -18.23
N THR A 331 19.41 24.91 -17.27
CA THR A 331 20.24 26.08 -16.91
C THR A 331 21.34 26.36 -17.93
N ALA A 332 21.65 25.43 -18.83
CA ALA A 332 22.73 25.61 -19.80
C ALA A 332 22.35 26.60 -20.91
N ASP A 333 21.08 26.59 -21.30
CA ASP A 333 20.57 27.30 -22.49
C ASP A 333 19.14 27.85 -22.34
N ASN A 334 18.52 27.74 -21.15
CA ASN A 334 17.14 28.14 -20.84
C ASN A 334 16.06 27.39 -21.63
N THR A 335 16.39 26.25 -22.24
CA THR A 335 15.40 25.45 -22.95
C THR A 335 14.45 24.78 -21.97
N ILE A 336 13.15 24.84 -22.26
CA ILE A 336 12.14 24.05 -21.53
C ILE A 336 12.30 22.60 -21.98
N ILE A 337 12.83 21.77 -21.07
CA ILE A 337 13.04 20.32 -21.28
C ILE A 337 11.69 19.60 -21.26
N SER A 338 10.83 19.97 -20.31
CA SER A 338 9.48 19.43 -20.20
C SER A 338 8.57 20.42 -19.47
N ASN A 339 7.28 20.39 -19.80
CA ASN A 339 6.25 21.15 -19.10
C ASN A 339 5.01 20.27 -18.86
N TYR A 340 4.31 20.54 -17.78
CA TYR A 340 3.12 19.79 -17.38
C TYR A 340 2.08 20.75 -16.80
N SER A 341 0.82 20.55 -17.15
CA SER A 341 -0.30 21.26 -16.54
C SER A 341 -0.88 20.44 -15.40
N LEU A 342 -1.06 21.08 -14.26
CA LEU A 342 -1.71 20.55 -13.07
C LEU A 342 -3.02 21.30 -12.87
N ALA A 343 -4.12 20.58 -12.88
CA ALA A 343 -5.45 21.15 -12.69
C ALA A 343 -6.23 20.35 -11.66
N PHE A 344 -6.99 21.07 -10.84
CA PHE A 344 -7.88 20.49 -9.84
C PHE A 344 -9.07 21.41 -9.63
N GLU A 345 -10.25 20.82 -9.53
CA GLU A 345 -11.47 21.54 -9.16
C GLU A 345 -12.33 20.63 -8.29
N GLU A 346 -12.59 21.09 -7.06
CA GLU A 346 -13.58 20.51 -6.17
C GLU A 346 -14.55 21.61 -5.74
N ASN A 347 -15.84 21.36 -5.98
CA ASN A 347 -16.91 22.28 -5.65
C ASN A 347 -18.15 21.48 -5.23
N TYR A 348 -18.65 21.75 -4.02
CA TYR A 348 -19.86 21.13 -3.53
C TYR A 348 -20.61 22.03 -2.55
N GLU A 349 -21.90 21.78 -2.44
CA GLU A 349 -22.78 22.43 -1.47
C GLU A 349 -23.05 21.51 -0.29
N GLU A 350 -22.98 22.05 0.91
CA GLU A 350 -23.41 21.37 2.13
C GLU A 350 -24.62 22.11 2.71
N CYS A 351 -25.69 21.39 2.99
CA CYS A 351 -26.88 21.95 3.63
C CYS A 351 -27.12 21.36 5.02
N VAL A 352 -27.32 22.23 6.00
CA VAL A 352 -27.64 21.86 7.38
C VAL A 352 -28.86 22.64 7.89
N LEU A 353 -29.72 21.95 8.63
CA LEU A 353 -30.80 22.56 9.39
C LEU A 353 -30.34 22.74 10.83
N VAL A 354 -30.05 23.97 11.23
CA VAL A 354 -29.62 24.30 12.60
C VAL A 354 -30.84 24.65 13.42
N GLY A 355 -31.21 23.75 14.33
CA GLY A 355 -32.42 23.94 15.11
C GLY A 355 -32.73 22.79 16.05
N ALA A 356 -34.00 22.71 16.45
CA ALA A 356 -34.49 21.72 17.38
C ALA A 356 -35.75 21.03 16.83
N GLY A 357 -35.98 19.79 17.26
CA GLY A 357 -37.15 19.02 16.91
C GLY A 357 -36.83 17.58 16.50
N ASP A 358 -37.79 16.96 15.83
CA ASP A 358 -37.73 15.56 15.45
C ASP A 358 -37.33 15.39 13.99
N ARG A 359 -36.28 14.60 13.73
CA ARG A 359 -35.80 14.30 12.37
C ARG A 359 -36.90 13.74 11.45
N ARG A 360 -37.95 13.13 12.01
CA ARG A 360 -39.08 12.58 11.23
C ARG A 360 -39.97 13.67 10.61
N ALA A 361 -39.91 14.89 11.12
CA ALA A 361 -40.57 16.06 10.55
C ALA A 361 -39.64 16.88 9.64
N ASN A 362 -38.37 16.51 9.51
CA ASN A 362 -37.43 17.20 8.65
C ASN A 362 -37.55 16.66 7.21
N ASP A 363 -38.26 17.43 6.37
CA ASP A 363 -38.42 17.13 4.94
C ASP A 363 -37.58 18.11 4.08
N SER A 364 -36.64 18.88 4.66
CA SER A 364 -35.83 19.88 3.93
C SER A 364 -34.72 19.29 3.07
N GLY A 365 -34.41 17.99 3.23
CA GLY A 365 -33.25 17.36 2.60
C GLY A 365 -31.91 17.64 3.28
N CYS A 366 -31.87 18.53 4.28
CA CYS A 366 -30.65 18.93 4.98
C CYS A 366 -30.48 18.20 6.32
N SER A 367 -29.24 18.03 6.77
CA SER A 367 -28.95 17.35 8.04
C SER A 367 -29.36 18.19 9.24
N LEU A 368 -30.19 17.65 10.14
CA LEU A 368 -30.61 18.34 11.38
C LEU A 368 -29.48 18.31 12.42
N VAL A 369 -28.99 19.49 12.80
CA VAL A 369 -27.87 19.69 13.74
C VAL A 369 -28.20 20.76 14.79
N LYS A 370 -27.50 20.72 15.92
CA LYS A 370 -27.70 21.71 17.02
C LYS A 370 -26.98 23.04 16.78
N LYS A 371 -25.91 23.04 15.98
CA LYS A 371 -25.09 24.20 15.62
C LYS A 371 -24.50 23.98 14.24
N ILE A 372 -24.14 25.07 13.56
CA ILE A 372 -23.42 25.00 12.27
C ILE A 372 -22.11 24.21 12.52
N PRO A 373 -21.83 23.14 11.75
CA PRO A 373 -20.55 22.43 11.85
C PRO A 373 -19.40 23.38 11.48
N PRO A 374 -18.20 23.18 12.03
CA PRO A 374 -17.04 23.93 11.54
C PRO A 374 -16.88 23.66 10.03
N PRO A 375 -16.56 24.69 9.22
CA PRO A 375 -16.40 24.50 7.80
C PRO A 375 -15.29 23.48 7.51
N PRO A 376 -15.43 22.67 6.45
CA PRO A 376 -14.36 21.77 6.03
C PRO A 376 -13.11 22.59 5.68
N SER A 377 -11.93 22.02 5.92
CA SER A 377 -10.67 22.69 5.60
C SER A 377 -10.37 22.56 4.10
N MET A 378 -11.02 23.40 3.28
CA MET A 378 -10.75 23.45 1.84
C MET A 378 -9.29 23.85 1.54
N GLU A 379 -8.64 24.56 2.47
CA GLU A 379 -7.19 24.81 2.43
C GLU A 379 -6.40 23.49 2.45
N ASN A 380 -6.78 22.52 3.28
CA ASN A 380 -6.09 21.23 3.34
C ASN A 380 -6.37 20.37 2.11
N VAL A 381 -7.59 20.41 1.59
CA VAL A 381 -7.94 19.74 0.32
C VAL A 381 -7.03 20.25 -0.81
N PHE A 382 -6.99 21.58 -0.99
CA PHE A 382 -6.10 22.23 -1.94
C PHE A 382 -4.63 21.81 -1.78
N LYS A 383 -4.09 21.92 -0.55
CA LYS A 383 -2.68 21.59 -0.28
C LYS A 383 -2.38 20.15 -0.66
N ASN A 384 -3.15 19.21 -0.10
CA ASN A 384 -2.90 17.79 -0.25
C ASN A 384 -2.91 17.40 -1.72
N GLU A 385 -3.91 17.88 -2.46
CA GLU A 385 -4.02 17.55 -3.88
C GLU A 385 -2.84 18.12 -4.69
N PHE A 386 -2.48 19.39 -4.49
CA PHE A 386 -1.36 19.99 -5.22
C PHE A 386 -0.02 19.30 -4.88
N ILE A 387 0.20 18.96 -3.62
CA ILE A 387 1.39 18.19 -3.18
C ILE A 387 1.39 16.81 -3.85
N THR A 388 0.28 16.08 -3.80
CA THR A 388 0.18 14.74 -4.39
C THR A 388 0.49 14.76 -5.88
N GLN A 389 -0.13 15.66 -6.63
CA GLN A 389 0.12 15.79 -8.07
C GLN A 389 1.57 16.18 -8.36
N THR A 390 2.12 17.17 -7.65
CA THR A 390 3.49 17.64 -7.89
C THR A 390 4.54 16.61 -7.49
N THR A 391 4.37 15.92 -6.35
CA THR A 391 5.29 14.86 -5.92
C THR A 391 5.24 13.67 -6.86
N SER A 392 4.05 13.28 -7.34
CA SER A 392 3.91 12.21 -8.35
C SER A 392 4.61 12.59 -9.65
N LEU A 393 4.44 13.83 -10.09
CA LEU A 393 5.09 14.35 -11.30
C LEU A 393 6.61 14.33 -11.17
N MET A 394 7.15 14.83 -10.05
CA MET A 394 8.59 14.81 -9.78
C MET A 394 9.14 13.38 -9.74
N ALA A 395 8.44 12.46 -9.05
CA ALA A 395 8.84 11.07 -9.02
C ALA A 395 8.87 10.43 -10.41
N SER A 396 7.94 10.79 -11.30
CA SER A 396 7.92 10.29 -12.68
C SER A 396 8.99 10.89 -13.59
N TRP A 397 9.56 12.04 -13.24
CA TRP A 397 10.60 12.67 -14.07
C TRP A 397 12.00 12.13 -13.75
N PHE A 398 12.25 11.79 -12.48
CA PHE A 398 13.55 11.29 -12.01
C PHE A 398 13.68 9.76 -11.99
N ASN A 399 12.57 9.01 -12.14
CA ASN A 399 12.54 7.55 -12.26
C ASN A 399 12.07 7.17 -13.66
#